data_AF-A0A414Q6Z3-F1
#
_entry.id   AF-A0A414Q6Z3-F1
#
_cell.length_a   1.000
_cell.length_b   1.000
_cell.length_c   1.000
_cell.angle_alpha   90.00
_cell.angle_beta   90.00
_cell.angle_gamma   90.00
#
_symmetry.space_group_name_H-M   'P 1'
#
loop_
_entity.id
_entity.type
_entity.pdbx_description
1 polymer ?
#
loop_
_entity_poly.entity_id
_entity_poly.type
_entity_poly.pdbx_seq_one_letter_code
_entity_poly.pdbx_strand_id
1 'polypeptide(L)'
;MKQPKIIIAGIGPGNKQDITPAVVAALQEADAVVGYKYYFRFVTPYLRPDTECIDTGMKRERIRAEQAFELAEQGKTVCVISSGDAGIYGMTPLVYEMKRERNSNAEIISLPGISAFQKAASLLGAPVGHDFCVISLSDLMTPWERIEKRIIAAAAADFVTAVYNPKSEGRYWQLYRLKELFLQEGRSPQTPVGYVRQAGRPEQEVHITTLEAFDPEKTDMFTVVLIGNSQSYEWNGTMITPRGYYREKVATGNTQYGASKGQEIMIRSFRTIEKELRNRDIPLDHKWALLHAIHTTADFEMEKLLHTDEKAVETLYQGIIGKRIRTIVTDVTMAASGIRKGALERLGVKVKCYLGDPRTAAMATEKGITRTQAGTRLAVEDHPDALFVFGNAPTALMELCDLIRKGKAHPAGIIAAPVGFVHVQESKHMTKPFTAIPKIIVEGRKGGSNLAATLVNAVLCYNDAEQLRPGRDV
;
A
#
# COMPACT_ATOMS: atom_id res chain seq x y z
N MET A 1 58.98 -18.45 2.16
CA MET A 1 57.74 -19.25 2.29
C MET A 1 56.72 -18.69 1.31
N LYS A 2 55.92 -19.54 0.66
CA LYS A 2 54.82 -19.09 -0.20
C LYS A 2 53.84 -18.28 0.65
N GLN A 3 53.31 -17.17 0.13
CA GLN A 3 52.33 -16.37 0.86
C GLN A 3 51.08 -17.24 1.15
N PRO A 4 50.59 -17.32 2.40
CA PRO A 4 49.38 -18.08 2.71
C PRO A 4 48.20 -17.58 1.88
N LYS A 5 47.47 -18.47 1.21
CA LYS A 5 46.39 -18.11 0.26
C LYS A 5 45.13 -18.92 0.55
N ILE A 6 44.03 -18.24 0.85
CA ILE A 6 42.70 -18.82 1.05
C ILE A 6 41.74 -18.25 0.01
N ILE A 7 41.14 -19.12 -0.78
CA ILE A 7 40.13 -18.79 -1.78
C ILE A 7 38.78 -19.27 -1.26
N ILE A 8 37.81 -18.38 -1.12
CA ILE A 8 36.46 -18.74 -0.72
C ILE A 8 35.60 -18.76 -1.98
N ALA A 9 35.06 -19.92 -2.33
CA ALA A 9 34.41 -20.16 -3.62
C ALA A 9 32.91 -20.47 -3.46
N GLY A 10 32.06 -19.65 -4.10
CA GLY A 10 30.65 -19.94 -4.29
C GLY A 10 30.44 -20.97 -5.41
N ILE A 11 30.09 -22.20 -5.07
CA ILE A 11 29.98 -23.31 -6.04
C ILE A 11 28.62 -23.37 -6.75
N GLY A 12 27.80 -22.33 -6.63
CA GLY A 12 26.47 -22.32 -7.21
C GLY A 12 25.48 -23.24 -6.47
N PRO A 13 24.24 -23.37 -6.98
CA PRO A 13 23.15 -24.04 -6.27
C PRO A 13 23.26 -25.58 -6.32
N GLY A 14 24.01 -26.14 -7.28
CA GLY A 14 24.29 -27.58 -7.36
C GLY A 14 24.38 -28.17 -8.76
N ASN A 15 24.08 -27.41 -9.82
CA ASN A 15 24.33 -27.84 -11.19
C ASN A 15 25.77 -27.53 -11.60
N LYS A 16 26.44 -28.46 -12.30
CA LYS A 16 27.78 -28.25 -12.85
C LYS A 16 27.89 -27.05 -13.81
N GLN A 17 26.81 -26.70 -14.50
CA GLN A 17 26.76 -25.54 -15.41
C GLN A 17 26.66 -24.21 -14.66
N ASP A 18 26.25 -24.23 -13.39
CA ASP A 18 26.12 -23.03 -12.57
C ASP A 18 27.43 -22.70 -11.81
N ILE A 19 28.47 -23.54 -11.93
CA ILE A 19 29.81 -23.28 -11.38
C ILE A 19 30.57 -22.36 -12.34
N THR A 20 31.07 -21.24 -11.83
CA THR A 20 31.78 -20.27 -12.67
C THR A 20 33.16 -20.79 -13.09
N PRO A 21 33.68 -20.39 -14.26
CA PRO A 21 35.03 -20.77 -14.68
C PRO A 21 36.13 -20.37 -13.69
N ALA A 22 35.96 -19.23 -13.00
CA ALA A 22 36.89 -18.77 -11.96
C ALA A 22 36.93 -19.75 -10.77
N VAL A 23 35.78 -20.27 -10.36
CA VAL A 23 35.71 -21.28 -9.29
C VAL A 23 36.32 -22.60 -9.73
N VAL A 24 36.09 -23.02 -10.98
CA VAL A 24 36.74 -24.23 -11.54
C VAL A 24 38.28 -24.07 -11.52
N ALA A 25 38.80 -22.93 -11.97
CA ALA A 25 40.24 -22.65 -11.93
C ALA A 25 40.79 -22.67 -10.49
N ALA A 26 40.05 -22.10 -9.54
CA ALA A 26 40.42 -22.13 -8.12
C ALA A 26 40.49 -23.55 -7.54
N LEU A 27 39.51 -24.39 -7.89
CA LEU A 27 39.47 -25.80 -7.48
C LEU A 27 40.63 -26.60 -8.09
N GLN A 28 41.01 -26.29 -9.33
CA GLN A 28 42.12 -26.94 -10.03
C GLN A 28 43.50 -26.50 -9.51
N GLU A 29 43.64 -25.29 -8.95
CA GLU A 29 44.89 -24.83 -8.32
C GLU A 29 45.00 -25.20 -6.83
N ALA A 30 43.88 -25.53 -6.16
CA ALA A 30 43.87 -25.81 -4.72
C ALA A 30 44.67 -27.06 -4.31
N ASP A 31 45.52 -26.88 -3.29
CA ASP A 31 46.24 -27.96 -2.62
C ASP A 31 45.35 -28.66 -1.60
N ALA A 32 44.42 -27.92 -0.98
CA ALA A 32 43.40 -28.45 -0.10
C ALA A 32 42.05 -27.77 -0.32
N VAL A 33 40.96 -28.53 -0.20
CA VAL A 33 39.58 -28.05 -0.26
C VAL A 33 38.89 -28.33 1.06
N VAL A 34 38.36 -27.28 1.69
CA VAL A 34 37.67 -27.34 2.97
C VAL A 34 36.20 -27.03 2.77
N GLY A 35 35.30 -27.90 3.26
CA GLY A 35 33.88 -27.74 2.99
C GLY A 35 32.98 -28.63 3.85
N TYR A 36 31.68 -28.56 3.57
CA TYR A 36 30.73 -29.51 4.12
C TYR A 36 30.68 -30.76 3.23
N LYS A 37 30.69 -31.97 3.82
CA LYS A 37 30.63 -33.26 3.12
C LYS A 37 29.71 -33.29 1.91
N TYR A 38 28.51 -32.73 2.05
CA TYR A 38 27.51 -32.74 0.98
C TYR A 38 27.98 -32.00 -0.28
N TYR A 39 28.77 -30.93 -0.14
CA TYR A 39 29.21 -30.09 -1.25
C TYR A 39 30.34 -30.69 -2.08
N PHE A 40 31.14 -31.59 -1.50
CA PHE A 40 32.24 -32.22 -2.23
C PHE A 40 31.76 -32.94 -3.49
N ARG A 41 30.57 -33.56 -3.46
CA ARG A 41 29.99 -34.25 -4.63
C ARG A 41 29.86 -33.36 -5.88
N PHE A 42 29.77 -32.04 -5.71
CA PHE A 42 29.63 -31.09 -6.82
C PHE A 42 30.98 -30.63 -7.37
N VAL A 43 32.05 -30.73 -6.59
CA VAL A 43 33.37 -30.19 -6.95
C VAL A 43 34.42 -31.26 -7.25
N THR A 44 34.23 -32.50 -6.79
CA THR A 44 35.17 -33.63 -7.01
C THR A 44 35.64 -33.77 -8.47
N PRO A 45 34.79 -33.63 -9.51
CA PRO A 45 35.24 -33.74 -10.90
C PRO A 45 36.28 -32.71 -11.35
N TYR A 46 36.46 -31.62 -10.59
CA TYR A 46 37.39 -30.53 -10.93
C TYR A 46 38.67 -30.55 -10.10
N LEU A 47 38.76 -31.44 -9.11
CA LEU A 47 39.92 -31.53 -8.22
C LEU A 47 41.04 -32.33 -8.87
N ARG A 48 42.28 -32.00 -8.52
CA ARG A 48 43.41 -32.85 -8.88
C ARG A 48 43.40 -34.12 -8.02
N PRO A 49 43.98 -35.24 -8.48
CA PRO A 49 44.00 -36.49 -7.70
C PRO A 49 44.68 -36.37 -6.33
N ASP A 50 45.60 -35.42 -6.17
CA ASP A 50 46.37 -35.16 -4.94
C ASP A 50 45.75 -34.10 -4.02
N THR A 51 44.63 -33.47 -4.43
CA THR A 51 43.98 -32.42 -3.63
C THR A 51 43.38 -33.00 -2.34
N GLU A 52 43.81 -32.47 -1.19
CA GLU A 52 43.32 -32.89 0.12
C GLU A 52 41.89 -32.37 0.35
N CYS A 53 40.92 -33.25 0.68
CA CYS A 53 39.53 -32.86 0.96
C CYS A 53 39.23 -32.96 2.45
N ILE A 54 38.88 -31.84 3.09
CA ILE A 54 38.65 -31.80 4.54
C ILE A 54 37.19 -31.47 4.85
N ASP A 55 36.51 -32.46 5.44
CA ASP A 55 35.13 -32.35 5.91
C ASP A 55 35.09 -31.93 7.38
N THR A 56 34.31 -30.90 7.68
CA THR A 56 34.11 -30.41 9.06
C THR A 56 32.70 -30.63 9.59
N GLY A 57 31.78 -31.22 8.83
CA GLY A 57 30.38 -31.43 9.24
C GLY A 57 29.50 -30.17 9.24
N MET A 58 28.21 -30.29 9.59
CA MET A 58 27.28 -29.14 9.66
C MET A 58 27.43 -28.33 10.96
N LYS A 59 27.09 -27.02 10.93
CA LYS A 59 27.09 -26.10 12.09
C LYS A 59 28.47 -25.93 12.76
N ARG A 60 29.54 -26.13 11.98
CA ARG A 60 30.93 -26.05 12.41
C ARG A 60 31.70 -25.08 11.52
N GLU A 61 31.05 -23.99 11.11
CA GLU A 61 31.61 -22.97 10.22
C GLU A 61 32.91 -22.39 10.79
N ARG A 62 32.98 -22.15 12.11
CA ARG A 62 34.20 -21.67 12.76
C ARG A 62 35.37 -22.63 12.61
N ILE A 63 35.18 -23.91 12.94
CA ILE A 63 36.22 -24.96 12.77
C ILE A 63 36.66 -25.05 11.31
N ARG A 64 35.70 -24.91 10.38
CA ARG A 64 35.93 -24.91 8.93
C ARG A 64 36.86 -23.78 8.50
N ALA A 65 36.67 -22.58 9.04
CA ALA A 65 37.56 -21.46 8.78
C ALA A 65 38.93 -21.64 9.48
N GLU A 66 38.96 -22.13 10.73
CA GLU A 66 40.20 -22.37 11.49
C GLU A 66 41.14 -23.32 10.74
N GLN A 67 40.60 -24.44 10.25
CA GLN A 67 41.35 -25.42 9.46
C GLN A 67 41.92 -24.81 8.16
N ALA A 68 41.16 -23.91 7.52
CA ALA A 68 41.61 -23.27 6.28
C ALA A 68 42.83 -22.37 6.52
N PHE A 69 42.86 -21.65 7.65
CA PHE A 69 44.02 -20.85 8.03
C PHE A 69 45.23 -21.72 8.37
N GLU A 70 45.05 -22.79 9.15
CA GLU A 70 46.15 -23.68 9.54
C GLU A 70 46.86 -24.28 8.33
N LEU A 71 46.11 -24.74 7.33
CA LEU A 71 46.67 -25.27 6.09
C LEU A 71 47.33 -24.17 5.24
N ALA A 72 46.72 -22.99 5.16
CA ALA A 72 47.29 -21.88 4.41
C ALA A 72 48.62 -21.41 5.02
N GLU A 73 48.72 -21.38 6.35
CA GLU A 73 49.93 -21.04 7.11
C GLU A 73 51.05 -22.09 6.94
N GLN A 74 50.69 -23.33 6.63
CA GLN A 74 51.63 -24.38 6.18
C GLN A 74 52.08 -24.19 4.72
N GLY A 75 51.62 -23.13 4.04
CA GLY A 75 51.99 -22.78 2.66
C GLY A 75 51.10 -23.40 1.58
N LYS A 76 49.98 -24.04 1.96
CA LYS A 76 49.02 -24.59 1.01
C LYS A 76 48.12 -23.50 0.42
N THR A 77 47.70 -23.71 -0.82
CA THR A 77 46.61 -22.96 -1.46
C THR A 77 45.30 -23.61 -1.06
N VAL A 78 44.49 -22.94 -0.24
CA VAL A 78 43.28 -23.55 0.33
C VAL A 78 42.03 -22.99 -0.33
N CYS A 79 41.14 -23.85 -0.81
CA CYS A 79 39.83 -23.45 -1.31
C CYS A 79 38.72 -23.83 -0.32
N VAL A 80 38.03 -22.82 0.24
CA VAL A 80 36.87 -22.99 1.12
C VAL A 80 35.60 -22.90 0.29
N ILE A 81 34.88 -24.01 0.15
CA ILE A 81 33.67 -24.07 -0.69
C ILE A 81 32.40 -23.70 0.09
N SER A 82 31.52 -22.93 -0.53
CA SER A 82 30.18 -22.57 -0.04
C SER A 82 29.14 -22.79 -1.13
N SER A 83 27.98 -23.36 -0.79
CA SER A 83 26.87 -23.48 -1.74
C SER A 83 26.33 -22.10 -2.12
N GLY A 84 25.91 -21.94 -3.37
CA GLY A 84 25.42 -20.67 -3.88
C GLY A 84 26.54 -19.66 -4.04
N ASP A 85 26.35 -18.48 -3.47
CA ASP A 85 27.39 -17.45 -3.34
C ASP A 85 28.03 -17.51 -1.95
N ALA A 86 29.35 -17.37 -1.87
CA ALA A 86 30.07 -17.47 -0.60
C ALA A 86 29.85 -16.27 0.35
N GLY A 87 29.40 -15.13 -0.16
CA GLY A 87 29.06 -13.94 0.61
C GLY A 87 27.63 -13.92 1.15
N ILE A 88 26.72 -14.71 0.58
CA ILE A 88 25.30 -14.73 0.98
C ILE A 88 25.08 -15.87 1.97
N TYR A 89 25.07 -15.55 3.27
CA TYR A 89 24.97 -16.52 4.37
C TYR A 89 26.00 -17.67 4.27
N GLY A 90 27.15 -17.40 3.64
CA GLY A 90 28.22 -18.35 3.40
C GLY A 90 29.47 -18.08 4.25
N MET A 91 30.60 -18.64 3.83
CA MET A 91 31.85 -18.61 4.60
C MET A 91 32.64 -17.30 4.51
N THR A 92 32.40 -16.46 3.49
CA THR A 92 33.24 -15.27 3.25
C THR A 92 33.31 -14.31 4.44
N PRO A 93 32.18 -13.87 5.04
CA PRO A 93 32.23 -12.95 6.18
C PRO A 93 33.03 -13.53 7.36
N LEU A 94 32.79 -14.80 7.70
CA LEU A 94 33.45 -15.47 8.81
C LEU A 94 34.97 -15.60 8.61
N VAL A 95 35.43 -15.89 7.39
CA VAL A 95 36.87 -15.98 7.09
C VAL A 95 37.54 -14.61 7.22
N TYR A 96 36.89 -13.52 6.80
CA TYR A 96 37.41 -12.17 7.03
C TYR A 96 37.44 -11.76 8.50
N GLU A 97 36.38 -12.07 9.26
CA GLU A 97 36.32 -11.84 10.71
C GLU A 97 37.47 -12.58 11.41
N MET A 98 37.67 -13.84 11.07
CA MET A 98 38.73 -14.67 11.63
C MET A 98 40.13 -14.19 11.22
N LYS A 99 40.33 -13.75 9.97
CA LYS A 99 41.59 -13.14 9.54
C LYS A 99 41.97 -11.98 10.46
N ARG A 100 41.01 -11.10 10.74
CA ARG A 100 41.19 -9.93 11.60
C ARG A 100 41.51 -10.34 13.03
N GLU A 101 40.75 -11.26 13.61
CA GLU A 101 40.97 -11.73 14.99
C GLU A 101 42.33 -12.42 15.16
N ARG A 102 42.76 -13.19 14.16
CA ARG A 102 44.08 -13.86 14.16
C ARG A 102 45.24 -12.94 13.82
N ASN A 103 44.99 -11.71 13.35
CA ASN A 103 45.99 -10.84 12.74
C ASN A 103 46.82 -11.55 11.65
N SER A 104 46.16 -12.37 10.83
CA SER A 104 46.81 -13.21 9.80
C SER A 104 47.15 -12.42 8.55
N ASN A 105 48.33 -12.67 7.98
CA ASN A 105 48.79 -12.08 6.71
C ASN A 105 48.29 -12.85 5.46
N ALA A 106 47.45 -13.87 5.63
CA ALA A 106 46.94 -14.67 4.52
C ALA A 106 46.19 -13.82 3.48
N GLU A 107 46.49 -14.03 2.20
CA GLU A 107 45.71 -13.51 1.10
C GLU A 107 44.33 -14.18 1.09
N ILE A 108 43.27 -13.38 1.07
CA ILE A 108 41.89 -13.87 1.00
C ILE A 108 41.29 -13.42 -0.33
N ILE A 109 40.83 -14.39 -1.12
CA ILE A 109 40.17 -14.17 -2.40
C ILE A 109 38.74 -14.68 -2.29
N SER A 110 37.75 -13.82 -2.53
CA SER A 110 36.34 -14.22 -2.57
C SER A 110 35.90 -14.35 -4.03
N LEU A 111 35.48 -15.55 -4.43
CA LEU A 111 34.95 -15.84 -5.76
C LEU A 111 33.42 -15.98 -5.72
N PRO A 112 32.69 -15.22 -6.55
CA PRO A 112 31.23 -15.23 -6.54
C PRO A 112 30.66 -16.53 -7.13
N GLY A 113 29.42 -16.84 -6.74
CA GLY A 113 28.65 -17.96 -7.27
C GLY A 113 27.19 -17.59 -7.52
N ILE A 114 26.48 -18.40 -8.32
CA ILE A 114 25.04 -18.22 -8.52
C ILE A 114 24.32 -18.61 -7.24
N SER A 115 23.69 -17.65 -6.57
CA SER A 115 22.99 -17.90 -5.30
C SER A 115 21.66 -18.63 -5.52
N ALA A 116 21.21 -19.35 -4.49
CA ALA A 116 20.01 -20.19 -4.58
C ALA A 116 18.75 -19.39 -4.99
N PHE A 117 18.58 -18.15 -4.53
CA PHE A 117 17.45 -17.31 -4.96
C PHE A 117 17.50 -16.95 -6.44
N GLN A 118 18.68 -16.75 -7.02
CA GLN A 118 18.82 -16.41 -8.44
C GLN A 118 18.41 -17.60 -9.30
N LYS A 119 18.82 -18.81 -8.90
CA LYS A 119 18.41 -20.05 -9.55
C LYS A 119 16.91 -20.31 -9.38
N ALA A 120 16.39 -20.15 -8.16
CA ALA A 120 14.96 -20.29 -7.91
C ALA A 120 14.14 -19.29 -8.72
N ALA A 121 14.57 -18.03 -8.79
CA ALA A 121 13.92 -16.99 -9.57
C ALA A 121 13.89 -17.32 -11.06
N SER A 122 15.00 -17.82 -11.65
CA SER A 122 15.02 -18.18 -13.08
C SER A 122 14.15 -19.39 -13.41
N LEU A 123 13.90 -20.28 -12.44
CA LEU A 123 12.97 -21.40 -12.57
C LEU A 123 11.51 -20.98 -12.41
N LEU A 124 11.25 -19.95 -11.62
CA LEU A 124 9.91 -19.40 -11.40
C LEU A 124 9.50 -18.37 -12.46
N GLY A 125 10.46 -17.77 -13.17
CA GLY A 125 10.21 -16.72 -14.17
C GLY A 125 11.03 -15.47 -13.92
N ALA A 126 10.35 -14.39 -13.53
CA ALA A 126 10.96 -13.09 -13.23
C ALA A 126 10.45 -12.48 -11.92
N PRO A 127 10.48 -13.22 -10.78
CA PRO A 127 9.93 -12.71 -9.52
C PRO A 127 10.77 -11.57 -8.92
N VAL A 128 12.08 -11.50 -9.19
CA VAL A 128 12.99 -10.46 -8.66
C VAL A 128 13.27 -9.34 -9.67
N GLY A 129 12.28 -9.02 -10.51
CA GLY A 129 12.38 -7.98 -11.55
C GLY A 129 12.37 -6.53 -11.05
N HIS A 130 12.15 -6.33 -9.74
CA HIS A 130 12.09 -5.03 -9.06
C HIS A 130 12.90 -5.12 -7.75
N ASP A 131 12.91 -4.03 -6.98
CA ASP A 131 13.45 -3.98 -5.62
C ASP A 131 13.09 -5.23 -4.81
N PHE A 132 14.12 -5.92 -4.33
CA PHE A 132 13.98 -7.14 -3.55
C PHE A 132 14.96 -7.13 -2.37
N CYS A 133 14.66 -7.96 -1.37
CA CYS A 133 15.54 -8.22 -0.25
C CYS A 133 15.69 -9.73 0.00
N VAL A 134 16.71 -10.09 0.77
CA VAL A 134 16.98 -11.48 1.17
C VAL A 134 16.97 -11.54 2.70
N ILE A 135 16.18 -12.46 3.25
CA ILE A 135 16.04 -12.66 4.71
C ILE A 135 16.27 -14.13 5.03
N SER A 136 17.14 -14.39 6.00
CA SER A 136 17.28 -15.72 6.60
C SER A 136 16.37 -15.84 7.82
N LEU A 137 15.63 -16.96 7.94
CA LEU A 137 14.83 -17.28 9.13
C LEU A 137 15.60 -18.03 10.21
N SER A 138 16.91 -18.22 10.02
CA SER A 138 17.76 -18.80 11.07
C SER A 138 18.00 -17.80 12.20
N ASP A 139 17.41 -18.08 13.35
CA ASP A 139 17.51 -17.33 14.61
C ASP A 139 18.70 -17.77 15.49
N LEU A 140 19.48 -18.76 15.07
CA LEU A 140 20.61 -19.31 15.84
C LEU A 140 21.61 -18.26 16.36
N MET A 141 21.94 -17.26 15.53
CA MET A 141 22.88 -16.18 15.86
C MET A 141 22.23 -14.80 15.73
N THR A 142 20.93 -14.74 15.44
CA THR A 142 20.18 -13.48 15.24
C THR A 142 18.89 -13.57 16.03
N PRO A 143 18.70 -12.73 17.06
CA PRO A 143 17.47 -12.72 17.84
C PRO A 143 16.24 -12.56 16.94
N TRP A 144 15.18 -13.33 17.24
CA TRP A 144 13.97 -13.36 16.43
C TRP A 144 13.36 -11.96 16.25
N GLU A 145 13.38 -11.12 17.27
CA GLU A 145 12.84 -9.76 17.24
C GLU A 145 13.49 -8.91 16.13
N ARG A 146 14.77 -9.17 15.84
CA ARG A 146 15.48 -8.50 14.73
C ARG A 146 15.05 -9.05 13.38
N ILE A 147 14.78 -10.35 13.27
CA ILE A 147 14.28 -10.98 12.05
C ILE A 147 12.86 -10.49 11.77
N GLU A 148 11.99 -10.47 12.77
CA GLU A 148 10.63 -9.95 12.71
C GLU A 148 10.61 -8.48 12.25
N LYS A 149 11.46 -7.62 12.82
CA LYS A 149 11.61 -6.23 12.36
C LYS A 149 11.98 -6.13 10.87
N ARG A 150 12.83 -7.03 10.35
CA ARG A 150 13.20 -7.07 8.92
C ARG A 150 12.04 -7.54 8.05
N ILE A 151 11.27 -8.53 8.52
CA ILE A 151 10.08 -9.03 7.83
C ILE A 151 9.04 -7.92 7.70
N ILE A 152 8.72 -7.25 8.80
CA ILE A 152 7.78 -6.11 8.83
C ILE A 152 8.24 -5.01 7.88
N ALA A 153 9.53 -4.63 7.94
CA ALA A 153 10.08 -3.60 7.06
C ALA A 153 10.02 -4.00 5.58
N ALA A 154 10.30 -5.27 5.25
CA ALA A 154 10.22 -5.77 3.87
C ALA A 154 8.77 -5.76 3.35
N ALA A 155 7.81 -6.16 4.19
CA ALA A 155 6.40 -6.13 3.84
C ALA A 155 5.88 -4.70 3.64
N ALA A 156 6.12 -3.81 4.62
CA ALA A 156 5.68 -2.43 4.61
C ALA A 156 6.27 -1.61 3.44
N ALA A 157 7.54 -1.88 3.07
CA ALA A 157 8.21 -1.18 1.97
C ALA A 157 8.01 -1.84 0.59
N ASP A 158 7.08 -2.78 0.46
CA ASP A 158 6.73 -3.41 -0.83
C ASP A 158 7.87 -4.18 -1.53
N PHE A 159 8.81 -4.75 -0.76
CA PHE A 159 9.90 -5.54 -1.35
C PHE A 159 9.43 -6.94 -1.76
N VAL A 160 9.90 -7.40 -2.93
CA VAL A 160 9.98 -8.84 -3.19
C VAL A 160 10.94 -9.45 -2.18
N THR A 161 10.58 -10.57 -1.57
CA THR A 161 11.38 -11.14 -0.47
C THR A 161 11.79 -12.57 -0.78
N ALA A 162 13.11 -12.81 -0.88
CA ALA A 162 13.69 -14.14 -0.94
C ALA A 162 14.01 -14.63 0.49
N VAL A 163 13.48 -15.79 0.86
CA VAL A 163 13.60 -16.37 2.20
C VAL A 163 14.59 -17.53 2.16
N TYR A 164 15.66 -17.39 2.94
CA TYR A 164 16.67 -18.42 3.17
C TYR A 164 16.43 -19.13 4.50
N ASN A 165 16.93 -20.36 4.58
CA ASN A 165 16.85 -21.20 5.77
C ASN A 165 15.41 -21.29 6.33
N PRO A 166 14.39 -21.50 5.48
CA PRO A 166 13.00 -21.29 5.85
C PRO A 166 12.50 -22.26 6.93
N LYS A 167 13.07 -23.46 6.99
CA LYS A 167 12.68 -24.51 7.93
C LYS A 167 13.86 -25.38 8.37
N SER A 168 13.76 -25.96 9.57
CA SER A 168 14.59 -27.07 10.07
C SER A 168 13.86 -27.77 11.22
N GLU A 169 14.41 -28.81 11.82
CA GLU A 169 13.82 -29.47 13.01
C GLU A 169 13.49 -28.48 14.14
N GLY A 170 14.41 -27.56 14.45
CA GLY A 170 14.20 -26.52 15.48
C GLY A 170 13.48 -25.26 14.98
N ARG A 171 13.24 -25.14 13.67
CA ARG A 171 12.62 -23.96 13.04
C ARG A 171 11.38 -24.40 12.27
N TYR A 172 10.27 -24.55 12.99
CA TYR A 172 9.01 -25.04 12.45
C TYR A 172 7.91 -23.97 12.40
N TRP A 173 8.05 -22.85 13.12
CA TRP A 173 7.00 -21.83 13.29
C TRP A 173 7.33 -20.50 12.61
N GLN A 174 8.61 -20.21 12.35
CA GLN A 174 9.10 -18.92 11.86
C GLN A 174 8.49 -18.55 10.50
N LEU A 175 8.32 -19.53 9.61
CA LEU A 175 7.73 -19.29 8.29
C LEU A 175 6.22 -19.00 8.37
N TYR A 176 5.51 -19.59 9.34
CA TYR A 176 4.12 -19.21 9.65
C TYR A 176 4.04 -17.77 10.14
N ARG A 177 4.90 -17.39 11.07
CA ARG A 177 4.97 -16.02 11.59
C ARG A 177 5.32 -15.02 10.49
N LEU A 178 6.23 -15.37 9.57
CA LEU A 178 6.52 -14.54 8.40
C LEU A 178 5.27 -14.30 7.55
N LYS A 179 4.53 -15.37 7.21
CA LYS A 179 3.29 -15.26 6.42
C LYS A 179 2.25 -14.38 7.12
N GLU A 180 2.07 -14.56 8.44
CA GLU A 180 1.18 -13.74 9.26
C GLU A 180 1.54 -12.25 9.20
N LEU A 181 2.82 -11.92 9.39
CA LEU A 181 3.32 -10.54 9.37
C LEU A 181 3.13 -9.87 8.01
N PHE A 182 3.37 -10.58 6.90
CA PHE A 182 3.09 -10.03 5.58
C PHE A 182 1.61 -9.67 5.41
N LEU A 183 0.70 -10.53 5.87
CA LEU A 183 -0.75 -10.27 5.82
C LEU A 183 -1.15 -9.10 6.74
N GLN A 184 -0.58 -9.01 7.94
CA GLN A 184 -0.83 -7.92 8.90
C GLN A 184 -0.40 -6.55 8.37
N GLU A 185 0.74 -6.49 7.68
CA GLU A 185 1.25 -5.28 7.02
C GLU A 185 0.52 -4.94 5.70
N GLY A 186 -0.58 -5.63 5.39
CA GLY A 186 -1.46 -5.30 4.27
C GLY A 186 -1.05 -5.92 2.92
N ARG A 187 -0.15 -6.91 2.89
CA ARG A 187 0.09 -7.69 1.67
C ARG A 187 -1.19 -8.44 1.29
N SER A 188 -1.53 -8.42 0.00
CA SER A 188 -2.71 -9.16 -0.50
C SER A 188 -2.57 -10.67 -0.24
N PRO A 189 -3.63 -11.35 0.23
CA PRO A 189 -3.64 -12.81 0.35
C PRO A 189 -3.36 -13.53 -0.99
N GLN A 190 -3.64 -12.88 -2.11
CA GLN A 190 -3.47 -13.36 -3.48
C GLN A 190 -2.07 -13.08 -4.05
N THR A 191 -1.19 -12.42 -3.30
CA THR A 191 0.20 -12.18 -3.73
C THR A 191 0.86 -13.52 -4.07
N PRO A 192 1.48 -13.65 -5.26
CA PRO A 192 2.17 -14.88 -5.64
C PRO A 192 3.32 -15.21 -4.70
N VAL A 193 3.41 -16.49 -4.34
CA VAL A 193 4.53 -17.07 -3.60
C VAL A 193 5.07 -18.24 -4.42
N GLY A 194 6.33 -18.16 -4.79
CA GLY A 194 7.07 -19.27 -5.41
C GLY A 194 7.96 -19.95 -4.39
N TYR A 195 8.03 -21.28 -4.38
CA TYR A 195 9.02 -22.01 -3.59
C TYR A 195 9.65 -23.12 -4.41
N VAL A 196 10.98 -23.21 -4.31
CA VAL A 196 11.78 -24.13 -5.11
C VAL A 196 12.63 -24.96 -4.19
N ARG A 197 12.40 -26.28 -4.21
CA ARG A 197 13.20 -27.27 -3.49
C ARG A 197 14.31 -27.76 -4.41
N GLN A 198 15.54 -27.89 -3.87
CA GLN A 198 16.68 -28.47 -4.58
C GLN A 198 16.97 -27.79 -5.95
N ALA A 199 16.87 -26.46 -6.02
CA ALA A 199 17.07 -25.69 -7.23
C ALA A 199 18.39 -26.06 -7.95
N GLY A 200 18.32 -26.44 -9.23
CA GLY A 200 19.46 -26.84 -10.05
C GLY A 200 19.99 -28.27 -9.78
N ARG A 201 19.34 -29.07 -8.94
CA ARG A 201 19.76 -30.44 -8.59
C ARG A 201 18.73 -31.48 -9.10
N PRO A 202 19.04 -32.79 -9.07
CA PRO A 202 18.15 -33.81 -9.62
C PRO A 202 16.74 -33.87 -9.01
N GLU A 203 16.60 -33.59 -7.70
CA GLU A 203 15.31 -33.57 -6.99
C GLU A 203 14.60 -32.21 -7.04
N GLN A 204 14.85 -31.41 -8.09
CA GLN A 204 14.28 -30.08 -8.20
C GLN A 204 12.75 -30.11 -8.29
N GLU A 205 12.10 -29.34 -7.44
CA GLU A 205 10.66 -29.11 -7.50
C GLU A 205 10.37 -27.60 -7.49
N VAL A 206 9.46 -27.18 -8.37
CA VAL A 206 9.09 -25.76 -8.55
C VAL A 206 7.60 -25.63 -8.33
N HIS A 207 7.22 -24.78 -7.39
CA HIS A 207 5.83 -24.56 -7.01
C HIS A 207 5.51 -23.06 -7.00
N ILE A 208 4.34 -22.70 -7.53
CA ILE A 208 3.76 -21.35 -7.44
C ILE A 208 2.39 -21.48 -6.78
N THR A 209 2.13 -20.60 -5.82
CA THR A 209 0.88 -20.51 -5.06
C THR A 209 0.62 -19.04 -4.69
N THR A 210 -0.34 -18.78 -3.82
CA THR A 210 -0.58 -17.45 -3.23
C THR A 210 -0.13 -17.39 -1.77
N LEU A 211 0.04 -16.19 -1.22
CA LEU A 211 0.43 -15.99 0.16
C LEU A 211 -0.52 -16.69 1.14
N GLU A 212 -1.82 -16.64 0.88
CA GLU A 212 -2.86 -17.32 1.68
C GLU A 212 -2.78 -18.84 1.57
N ALA A 213 -2.64 -19.37 0.35
CA ALA A 213 -2.63 -20.81 0.10
C ALA A 213 -1.27 -21.46 0.34
N PHE A 214 -0.21 -20.67 0.53
CA PHE A 214 1.13 -21.18 0.84
C PHE A 214 1.12 -21.92 2.17
N ASP A 215 1.47 -23.20 2.11
CA ASP A 215 1.58 -24.11 3.24
C ASP A 215 3.06 -24.27 3.63
N PRO A 216 3.50 -23.69 4.77
CA PRO A 216 4.87 -23.84 5.27
C PRO A 216 5.33 -25.29 5.47
N GLU A 217 4.41 -26.26 5.63
CA GLU A 217 4.77 -27.68 5.78
C GLU A 217 5.39 -28.28 4.52
N LYS A 218 5.14 -27.70 3.35
CA LYS A 218 5.70 -28.16 2.06
C LYS A 218 7.14 -27.71 1.82
N THR A 219 7.77 -27.06 2.80
CA THR A 219 9.15 -26.57 2.70
C THR A 219 10.09 -27.33 3.62
N ASP A 220 11.36 -27.42 3.22
CA ASP A 220 12.44 -28.00 4.01
C ASP A 220 13.69 -27.11 3.99
N MET A 221 14.80 -27.59 4.54
CA MET A 221 16.07 -26.86 4.57
C MET A 221 16.71 -26.65 3.18
N PHE A 222 16.25 -27.35 2.15
CA PHE A 222 16.72 -27.24 0.76
C PHE A 222 15.78 -26.41 -0.12
N THR A 223 14.82 -25.74 0.50
CA THR A 223 13.83 -24.91 -0.18
C THR A 223 14.21 -23.43 -0.08
N VAL A 224 14.06 -22.70 -1.18
CA VAL A 224 14.06 -21.22 -1.19
C VAL A 224 12.63 -20.76 -1.49
N VAL A 225 12.14 -19.80 -0.72
CA VAL A 225 10.81 -19.19 -0.92
C VAL A 225 10.99 -17.77 -1.44
N LEU A 226 10.17 -17.37 -2.41
CA LEU A 226 10.11 -16.05 -3.02
C LEU A 226 8.69 -15.52 -2.87
N ILE A 227 8.53 -14.43 -2.14
CA ILE A 227 7.25 -13.75 -1.95
C ILE A 227 7.23 -12.51 -2.83
N GLY A 228 6.23 -12.40 -3.68
CA GLY A 228 6.04 -11.26 -4.55
C GLY A 228 5.73 -9.97 -3.79
N ASN A 229 5.87 -8.84 -4.48
CA ASN A 229 5.38 -7.56 -4.02
C ASN A 229 3.93 -7.29 -4.51
N SER A 230 3.42 -6.09 -4.26
CA SER A 230 2.06 -5.68 -4.64
C SER A 230 1.78 -5.70 -6.15
N GLN A 231 2.82 -5.71 -7.00
CA GLN A 231 2.73 -5.72 -8.46
C GLN A 231 2.98 -7.10 -9.05
N SER A 232 3.37 -8.08 -8.23
CA SER A 232 3.69 -9.43 -8.70
C SER A 232 2.41 -10.17 -9.08
N TYR A 233 2.45 -10.91 -10.18
CA TYR A 233 1.35 -11.75 -10.64
C TYR A 233 1.87 -13.08 -11.19
N GLU A 234 0.99 -14.06 -11.25
CA GLU A 234 1.22 -15.33 -11.94
C GLU A 234 0.61 -15.26 -13.34
N TRP A 235 1.33 -15.76 -14.34
CA TRP A 235 0.82 -15.92 -15.69
C TRP A 235 1.45 -17.14 -16.37
N ASN A 236 0.61 -18.09 -16.82
CA ASN A 236 1.01 -19.30 -17.52
C ASN A 236 2.10 -20.12 -16.79
N GLY A 237 1.91 -20.36 -15.50
CA GLY A 237 2.85 -21.09 -14.64
C GLY A 237 4.12 -20.31 -14.31
N THR A 238 4.13 -18.98 -14.50
CA THR A 238 5.31 -18.13 -14.32
C THR A 238 5.01 -17.00 -13.33
N MET A 239 5.87 -16.79 -12.36
CA MET A 239 5.80 -15.66 -11.42
C MET A 239 6.55 -14.45 -11.99
N ILE A 240 5.83 -13.34 -12.14
CA ILE A 240 6.33 -12.13 -12.82
C ILE A 240 6.17 -10.93 -11.90
N THR A 241 7.28 -10.22 -11.66
CA THR A 241 7.25 -8.87 -11.10
C THR A 241 7.56 -7.88 -12.23
N PRO A 242 6.60 -7.06 -12.65
CA PRO A 242 6.75 -6.23 -13.84
C PRO A 242 7.80 -5.14 -13.63
N ARG A 243 8.62 -4.90 -14.66
CA ARG A 243 9.58 -3.77 -14.72
C ARG A 243 8.93 -2.39 -14.93
N GLY A 244 7.62 -2.35 -15.15
CA GLY A 244 6.88 -1.11 -15.39
C GLY A 244 6.64 -0.75 -16.85
N TYR A 245 7.39 -1.30 -17.83
CA TYR A 245 7.22 -0.99 -19.26
C TYR A 245 5.86 -1.38 -19.84
N TYR A 246 5.33 -2.51 -19.37
CA TYR A 246 4.03 -3.06 -19.75
C TYR A 246 3.07 -3.04 -18.55
N ARG A 247 3.25 -2.09 -17.60
CA ARG A 247 2.05 -1.56 -16.94
C ARG A 247 1.07 -1.31 -18.07
N GLU A 248 -0.18 -1.75 -17.89
CA GLU A 248 -1.24 -1.39 -18.82
C GLU A 248 -0.90 0.01 -19.33
N LYS A 249 -0.76 0.14 -20.65
CA LYS A 249 -0.96 1.45 -21.23
C LYS A 249 -2.31 1.87 -20.69
N VAL A 250 -2.33 2.60 -19.57
CA VAL A 250 -3.40 3.51 -19.23
C VAL A 250 -3.38 4.42 -20.42
N ALA A 251 -4.25 4.10 -21.37
CA ALA A 251 -4.00 4.35 -22.76
C ALA A 251 -3.69 5.83 -22.95
N THR A 252 -2.47 6.12 -23.37
CA THR A 252 -2.18 7.33 -24.12
C THR A 252 -2.99 7.22 -25.41
N GLY A 253 -4.24 7.68 -25.36
CA GLY A 253 -5.08 7.91 -26.53
C GLY A 253 -6.49 7.33 -26.55
N ASN A 254 -6.90 6.45 -25.62
CA ASN A 254 -8.31 6.04 -25.50
C ASN A 254 -8.67 5.66 -24.06
N THR A 255 -9.29 6.61 -23.38
CA THR A 255 -9.70 6.61 -21.97
C THR A 255 -10.33 5.27 -21.53
N GLN A 256 -9.80 4.66 -20.46
CA GLN A 256 -10.33 3.40 -19.87
C GLN A 256 -11.76 3.59 -19.29
N TYR A 257 -12.33 4.80 -19.41
CA TYR A 257 -13.59 5.25 -18.82
C TYR A 257 -14.35 6.28 -19.67
N GLY A 258 -13.87 6.68 -20.86
CA GLY A 258 -14.41 7.89 -21.53
C GLY A 258 -14.05 9.21 -20.82
N ALA A 259 -13.23 9.16 -19.76
CA ALA A 259 -13.03 10.23 -18.78
C ALA A 259 -11.81 11.14 -19.05
N SER A 260 -11.88 12.42 -18.67
CA SER A 260 -10.74 13.35 -18.76
C SER A 260 -9.63 12.99 -17.76
N LYS A 261 -8.38 13.45 -17.99
CA LYS A 261 -7.26 13.24 -17.04
C LYS A 261 -7.58 13.71 -15.62
N GLY A 262 -8.32 14.82 -15.48
CA GLY A 262 -8.74 15.33 -14.17
C GLY A 262 -9.73 14.40 -13.47
N GLN A 263 -10.68 13.85 -14.24
CA GLN A 263 -11.66 12.89 -13.72
C GLN A 263 -10.99 11.59 -13.27
N GLU A 264 -10.00 11.10 -14.01
CA GLU A 264 -9.25 9.89 -13.65
C GLU A 264 -8.49 10.03 -12.32
N ILE A 265 -7.84 11.18 -12.10
CA ILE A 265 -7.16 11.49 -10.84
C ILE A 265 -8.19 11.46 -9.68
N MET A 266 -9.36 12.06 -9.88
CA MET A 266 -10.42 12.08 -8.87
C MET A 266 -10.96 10.66 -8.57
N ILE A 267 -11.19 9.83 -9.60
CA ILE A 267 -11.58 8.43 -9.45
C ILE A 267 -10.54 7.67 -8.62
N ARG A 268 -9.25 7.87 -8.92
CA ARG A 268 -8.16 7.24 -8.16
C ARG A 268 -8.14 7.72 -6.72
N SER A 269 -8.28 9.03 -6.47
CA SER A 269 -8.37 9.58 -5.10
C SER A 269 -9.53 8.97 -4.32
N PHE A 270 -10.72 8.87 -4.89
CA PHE A 270 -11.88 8.30 -4.22
C PHE A 270 -11.68 6.82 -3.87
N ARG A 271 -11.10 6.03 -4.78
CA ARG A 271 -10.75 4.63 -4.52
C ARG A 271 -9.69 4.47 -3.44
N THR A 272 -8.73 5.40 -3.37
CA THR A 272 -7.74 5.43 -2.28
C THR A 272 -8.41 5.73 -0.96
N ILE A 273 -9.24 6.79 -0.89
CA ILE A 273 -9.97 7.17 0.31
C ILE A 273 -10.85 6.00 0.80
N GLU A 274 -11.60 5.34 -0.09
CA GLU A 274 -12.46 4.20 0.28
C GLU A 274 -11.68 3.05 0.92
N LYS A 275 -10.45 2.78 0.44
CA LYS A 275 -9.58 1.75 1.03
C LYS A 275 -9.09 2.12 2.41
N GLU A 276 -8.93 3.41 2.70
CA GLU A 276 -8.42 3.90 3.97
C GLU A 276 -9.51 4.15 5.02
N LEU A 277 -10.80 4.09 4.65
CA LEU A 277 -11.91 4.18 5.60
C LEU A 277 -11.83 3.09 6.68
N ARG A 278 -12.17 3.46 7.91
CA ARG A 278 -12.23 2.53 9.06
C ARG A 278 -13.38 1.54 8.92
N ASN A 279 -14.54 2.03 8.47
CA ASN A 279 -15.68 1.18 8.12
C ASN A 279 -16.04 1.38 6.64
N ARG A 280 -15.89 0.31 5.85
CA ARG A 280 -16.23 0.30 4.42
C ARG A 280 -17.68 -0.13 4.17
N ASP A 281 -18.32 -0.76 5.15
CA ASP A 281 -19.70 -1.23 5.05
C ASP A 281 -20.64 -0.16 5.64
N ILE A 282 -20.92 0.84 4.80
CA ILE A 282 -21.81 1.97 5.09
C ILE A 282 -22.72 2.20 3.88
N PRO A 283 -23.96 2.69 4.10
CA PRO A 283 -24.91 2.98 3.02
C PRO A 283 -24.31 3.84 1.90
N LEU A 284 -24.66 3.55 0.64
CA LEU A 284 -24.06 4.18 -0.54
C LEU A 284 -24.27 5.70 -0.57
N ASP A 285 -25.44 6.17 -0.13
CA ASP A 285 -25.78 7.59 -0.03
C ASP A 285 -24.85 8.33 0.94
N HIS A 286 -24.66 7.78 2.14
CA HIS A 286 -23.75 8.30 3.14
C HIS A 286 -22.29 8.21 2.65
N LYS A 287 -21.89 7.05 2.13
CA LYS A 287 -20.54 6.80 1.59
C LYS A 287 -20.18 7.83 0.52
N TRP A 288 -21.10 8.13 -0.40
CA TRP A 288 -20.84 9.05 -1.49
C TRP A 288 -20.56 10.48 -1.01
N ALA A 289 -21.34 10.96 -0.04
CA ALA A 289 -21.10 12.26 0.60
C ALA A 289 -19.81 12.27 1.43
N LEU A 290 -19.50 11.16 2.12
CA LEU A 290 -18.29 11.01 2.93
C LEU A 290 -17.01 11.04 2.09
N LEU A 291 -16.96 10.28 0.99
CA LEU A 291 -15.80 10.28 0.08
C LEU A 291 -15.55 11.69 -0.49
N HIS A 292 -16.62 12.40 -0.86
CA HIS A 292 -16.55 13.78 -1.30
C HIS A 292 -16.01 14.71 -0.20
N ALA A 293 -16.53 14.59 1.03
CA ALA A 293 -16.09 15.38 2.17
C ALA A 293 -14.60 15.19 2.45
N ILE A 294 -14.15 13.93 2.58
CA ILE A 294 -12.73 13.59 2.83
C ILE A 294 -11.86 14.05 1.68
N HIS A 295 -12.29 13.88 0.42
CA HIS A 295 -11.50 14.33 -0.73
C HIS A 295 -11.26 15.84 -0.71
N THR A 296 -12.28 16.63 -0.40
CA THR A 296 -12.18 18.09 -0.37
C THR A 296 -11.36 18.60 0.83
N THR A 297 -11.37 17.89 1.97
CA THR A 297 -10.69 18.33 3.19
C THR A 297 -9.35 17.66 3.44
N ALA A 298 -9.07 16.54 2.76
CA ALA A 298 -8.00 15.60 3.08
C ALA A 298 -8.03 15.15 4.56
N ASP A 299 -9.23 14.99 5.14
CA ASP A 299 -9.41 14.79 6.57
C ASP A 299 -10.38 13.64 6.88
N PHE A 300 -9.84 12.51 7.34
CA PHE A 300 -10.61 11.32 7.74
C PHE A 300 -11.42 11.52 9.03
N GLU A 301 -11.26 12.63 9.77
CA GLU A 301 -12.15 12.95 10.89
C GLU A 301 -13.62 13.11 10.42
N MET A 302 -13.86 13.34 9.13
CA MET A 302 -15.19 13.36 8.53
C MET A 302 -15.96 12.05 8.73
N GLU A 303 -15.30 10.91 8.95
CA GLU A 303 -15.97 9.64 9.33
C GLU A 303 -16.81 9.76 10.61
N LYS A 304 -16.42 10.67 11.52
CA LYS A 304 -17.14 10.94 12.77
C LYS A 304 -18.05 12.16 12.67
N LEU A 305 -17.68 13.12 11.83
CA LEU A 305 -18.32 14.43 11.80
C LEU A 305 -19.43 14.51 10.76
N LEU A 306 -19.35 13.80 9.65
CA LEU A 306 -20.41 13.83 8.65
C LEU A 306 -21.59 12.99 9.13
N HIS A 307 -22.75 13.62 9.29
CA HIS A 307 -24.04 12.98 9.52
C HIS A 307 -24.92 13.18 8.28
N THR A 308 -25.54 12.12 7.81
CA THR A 308 -26.61 12.19 6.80
C THR A 308 -27.83 11.48 7.36
N ASP A 309 -29.01 12.08 7.23
CA ASP A 309 -30.22 11.30 7.45
C ASP A 309 -30.30 10.17 6.42
N GLU A 310 -31.02 9.09 6.77
CA GLU A 310 -31.17 7.94 5.89
C GLU A 310 -31.72 8.36 4.52
N LYS A 311 -31.01 7.99 3.44
CA LYS A 311 -31.35 8.34 2.05
C LYS A 311 -31.40 9.84 1.77
N ALA A 312 -30.77 10.70 2.59
CA ALA A 312 -30.83 12.14 2.38
C ALA A 312 -30.24 12.55 1.03
N VAL A 313 -29.05 12.03 0.68
CA VAL A 313 -28.36 12.37 -0.58
C VAL A 313 -29.17 11.91 -1.79
N GLU A 314 -29.68 10.66 -1.73
CA GLU A 314 -30.55 10.09 -2.76
C GLU A 314 -31.84 10.90 -2.91
N THR A 315 -32.54 11.19 -1.82
CA THR A 315 -33.82 11.92 -1.83
C THR A 315 -33.69 13.31 -2.44
N LEU A 316 -32.60 14.02 -2.12
CA LEU A 316 -32.31 15.33 -2.70
C LEU A 316 -31.99 15.23 -4.20
N TYR A 317 -31.19 14.24 -4.60
CA TYR A 317 -30.90 13.99 -6.02
C TYR A 317 -32.19 13.68 -6.80
N GLN A 318 -33.05 12.81 -6.26
CA GLN A 318 -34.34 12.46 -6.84
C GLN A 318 -35.28 13.67 -6.94
N GLY A 319 -35.27 14.55 -5.92
CA GLY A 319 -36.00 15.82 -5.94
C GLY A 319 -35.54 16.77 -7.05
N ILE A 320 -34.24 16.81 -7.31
CA ILE A 320 -33.63 17.62 -8.37
C ILE A 320 -33.96 17.09 -9.76
N ILE A 321 -33.74 15.80 -10.03
CA ILE A 321 -34.04 15.22 -11.34
C ILE A 321 -35.54 15.23 -11.63
N GLY A 322 -36.37 15.04 -10.60
CA GLY A 322 -37.83 15.14 -10.67
C GLY A 322 -38.37 16.57 -10.71
N LYS A 323 -37.50 17.59 -10.78
CA LYS A 323 -37.85 19.03 -10.88
C LYS A 323 -38.71 19.57 -9.72
N ARG A 324 -38.76 18.85 -8.59
CA ARG A 324 -39.33 19.32 -7.32
C ARG A 324 -38.41 20.34 -6.65
N ILE A 325 -37.10 20.14 -6.78
CA ILE A 325 -36.08 21.08 -6.28
C ILE A 325 -35.50 21.84 -7.47
N ARG A 326 -35.85 23.13 -7.60
CA ARG A 326 -35.42 23.98 -8.72
C ARG A 326 -34.38 25.02 -8.33
N THR A 327 -34.31 25.34 -7.04
CA THR A 327 -33.43 26.37 -6.50
C THR A 327 -32.61 25.82 -5.33
N ILE A 328 -31.31 26.09 -5.36
CA ILE A 328 -30.38 25.90 -4.25
C ILE A 328 -30.05 27.29 -3.70
N VAL A 329 -30.25 27.49 -2.41
CA VAL A 329 -29.94 28.77 -1.74
C VAL A 329 -28.72 28.56 -0.86
N THR A 330 -27.70 29.40 -1.04
CA THR A 330 -26.50 29.39 -0.20
C THR A 330 -26.43 30.63 0.70
N ASP A 331 -25.90 30.48 1.90
CA ASP A 331 -25.71 31.58 2.86
C ASP A 331 -24.66 32.62 2.43
N VAL A 332 -23.62 32.19 1.72
CA VAL A 332 -22.54 33.05 1.23
C VAL A 332 -22.14 32.73 -0.21
N THR A 333 -21.61 33.73 -0.92
CA THR A 333 -21.23 33.62 -2.34
C THR A 333 -20.14 32.57 -2.58
N MET A 334 -19.24 32.35 -1.62
CA MET A 334 -18.18 31.34 -1.75
C MET A 334 -18.75 29.91 -1.89
N ALA A 335 -19.82 29.59 -1.16
CA ALA A 335 -20.49 28.30 -1.28
C ALA A 335 -21.17 28.17 -2.65
N ALA A 336 -21.83 29.22 -3.14
CA ALA A 336 -22.41 29.23 -4.48
C ALA A 336 -21.37 28.99 -5.58
N SER A 337 -20.22 29.67 -5.50
CA SER A 337 -19.14 29.57 -6.48
C SER A 337 -18.47 28.18 -6.53
N GLY A 338 -18.55 27.40 -5.44
CA GLY A 338 -18.00 26.04 -5.38
C GLY A 338 -18.91 24.97 -6.00
N ILE A 339 -20.16 25.29 -6.33
CA ILE A 339 -21.10 24.35 -6.95
C ILE A 339 -20.83 24.29 -8.46
N ARG A 340 -20.71 23.08 -9.00
CA ARG A 340 -20.29 22.85 -10.40
C ARG A 340 -21.33 23.39 -11.39
N LYS A 341 -20.94 24.39 -12.19
CA LYS A 341 -21.82 25.01 -13.20
C LYS A 341 -22.35 24.00 -14.22
N GLY A 342 -21.50 23.10 -14.72
CA GLY A 342 -21.92 22.06 -15.66
C GLY A 342 -23.01 21.15 -15.10
N ALA A 343 -22.93 20.79 -13.81
CA ALA A 343 -23.96 20.00 -13.15
C ALA A 343 -25.28 20.77 -13.00
N LEU A 344 -25.21 22.07 -12.69
CA LEU A 344 -26.39 22.95 -12.57
C LEU A 344 -27.10 23.11 -13.91
N GLU A 345 -26.36 23.35 -15.00
CA GLU A 345 -26.88 23.48 -16.36
C GLU A 345 -27.54 22.16 -16.81
N ARG A 346 -26.81 21.05 -16.65
CA ARG A 346 -27.30 19.70 -17.01
C ARG A 346 -28.58 19.32 -16.27
N LEU A 347 -28.68 19.64 -14.99
CA LEU A 347 -29.84 19.32 -14.16
C LEU A 347 -30.92 20.41 -14.19
N GLY A 348 -30.66 21.56 -14.81
CA GLY A 348 -31.57 22.70 -14.87
C GLY A 348 -31.94 23.27 -13.51
N VAL A 349 -30.99 23.31 -12.57
CA VAL A 349 -31.16 23.83 -11.21
C VAL A 349 -30.43 25.17 -11.08
N LYS A 350 -31.03 26.14 -10.38
CA LYS A 350 -30.43 27.46 -10.16
C LYS A 350 -29.80 27.53 -8.78
N VAL A 351 -28.63 28.16 -8.67
CA VAL A 351 -28.04 28.54 -7.38
C VAL A 351 -28.27 30.03 -7.14
N LYS A 352 -28.70 30.39 -5.94
CA LYS A 352 -28.89 31.78 -5.50
C LYS A 352 -28.19 32.06 -4.17
N CYS A 353 -27.62 33.25 -4.08
CA CYS A 353 -27.07 33.80 -2.84
C CYS A 353 -27.63 35.21 -2.66
N TYR A 354 -28.36 35.42 -1.57
CA TYR A 354 -29.03 36.70 -1.29
C TYR A 354 -28.14 37.68 -0.52
N LEU A 355 -26.93 37.29 -0.14
CA LEU A 355 -26.02 38.13 0.65
C LEU A 355 -25.70 39.47 -0.02
N GLY A 356 -25.62 39.49 -1.36
CA GLY A 356 -25.39 40.68 -2.18
C GLY A 356 -26.65 41.34 -2.73
N ASP A 357 -27.85 40.83 -2.40
CA ASP A 357 -29.12 41.44 -2.85
C ASP A 357 -29.28 42.83 -2.19
N PRO A 358 -29.60 43.90 -2.95
CA PRO A 358 -29.82 45.23 -2.40
C PRO A 358 -30.86 45.27 -1.25
N ARG A 359 -31.89 44.41 -1.32
CA ARG A 359 -32.94 44.28 -0.29
C ARG A 359 -32.37 43.77 1.04
N THR A 360 -31.32 42.95 0.99
CA THR A 360 -30.70 42.35 2.18
C THR A 360 -30.10 43.39 3.09
N ALA A 361 -29.39 44.39 2.53
CA ALA A 361 -28.78 45.45 3.32
C ALA A 361 -29.84 46.29 4.05
N ALA A 362 -30.90 46.69 3.34
CA ALA A 362 -32.00 47.44 3.93
C ALA A 362 -32.69 46.67 5.06
N MET A 363 -33.04 45.39 4.84
CA MET A 363 -33.69 44.56 5.86
C MET A 363 -32.78 44.29 7.07
N ALA A 364 -31.48 44.10 6.86
CA ALA A 364 -30.52 43.88 7.94
C ALA A 364 -30.48 45.08 8.90
N THR A 365 -30.41 46.29 8.33
CA THR A 365 -30.44 47.54 9.11
C THR A 365 -31.79 47.76 9.79
N GLU A 366 -32.90 47.65 9.04
CA GLU A 366 -34.25 47.89 9.55
C GLU A 366 -34.59 46.96 10.73
N LYS A 367 -34.23 45.69 10.64
CA LYS A 367 -34.60 44.66 11.63
C LYS A 367 -33.50 44.37 12.65
N GLY A 368 -32.35 45.04 12.58
CA GLY A 368 -31.23 44.84 13.50
C GLY A 368 -30.65 43.42 13.48
N ILE A 369 -30.62 42.79 12.31
CA ILE A 369 -30.12 41.40 12.12
C ILE A 369 -28.90 41.37 11.21
N THR A 370 -28.18 40.24 11.19
CA THR A 370 -27.05 40.07 10.26
C THR A 370 -27.51 40.03 8.80
N ARG A 371 -26.64 40.40 7.86
CA ARG A 371 -26.94 40.33 6.42
C ARG A 371 -27.28 38.91 5.96
N THR A 372 -26.66 37.89 6.53
CA THR A 372 -26.94 36.49 6.18
C THR A 372 -28.31 36.03 6.72
N GLN A 373 -28.77 36.53 7.87
CA GLN A 373 -30.14 36.33 8.34
C GLN A 373 -31.16 37.04 7.44
N ALA A 374 -30.93 38.32 7.12
CA ALA A 374 -31.80 39.06 6.20
C ALA A 374 -31.87 38.40 4.82
N GLY A 375 -30.74 37.95 4.28
CA GLY A 375 -30.68 37.20 3.03
C GLY A 375 -31.44 35.87 3.10
N THR A 376 -31.40 35.18 4.25
CA THR A 376 -32.18 33.94 4.45
C THR A 376 -33.68 34.22 4.45
N ARG A 377 -34.15 35.30 5.08
CA ARG A 377 -35.56 35.71 5.06
C ARG A 377 -36.05 35.99 3.64
N LEU A 378 -35.30 36.79 2.88
CA LEU A 378 -35.62 37.08 1.48
C LEU A 378 -35.61 35.82 0.61
N ALA A 379 -34.65 34.92 0.85
CA ALA A 379 -34.60 33.65 0.14
C ALA A 379 -35.82 32.76 0.43
N VAL A 380 -36.32 32.76 1.67
CA VAL A 380 -37.53 32.03 2.06
C VAL A 380 -38.79 32.68 1.47
N GLU A 381 -38.86 34.01 1.38
CA GLU A 381 -39.97 34.70 0.71
C GLU A 381 -40.04 34.33 -0.79
N ASP A 382 -38.89 34.29 -1.46
CA ASP A 382 -38.82 34.01 -2.89
C ASP A 382 -38.84 32.49 -3.23
N HIS A 383 -38.28 31.62 -2.37
CA HIS A 383 -38.07 30.17 -2.58
C HIS A 383 -38.23 29.38 -1.26
N PRO A 384 -39.44 29.29 -0.68
CA PRO A 384 -39.66 28.64 0.63
C PRO A 384 -39.36 27.14 0.63
N ASP A 385 -39.34 26.51 -0.54
CA ASP A 385 -39.14 25.08 -0.80
C ASP A 385 -37.76 24.71 -1.33
N ALA A 386 -36.82 25.66 -1.37
CA ALA A 386 -35.46 25.42 -1.86
C ALA A 386 -34.67 24.38 -1.05
N LEU A 387 -33.57 23.90 -1.63
CA LEU A 387 -32.48 23.26 -0.89
C LEU A 387 -31.61 24.36 -0.27
N PHE A 388 -31.59 24.47 1.06
CA PHE A 388 -30.80 25.49 1.76
C PHE A 388 -29.45 24.94 2.21
N VAL A 389 -28.39 25.69 1.94
CA VAL A 389 -27.00 25.27 2.10
C VAL A 389 -26.24 26.32 2.89
N PHE A 390 -25.67 25.93 4.04
CA PHE A 390 -24.98 26.82 4.96
C PHE A 390 -23.54 26.37 5.13
N GLY A 391 -22.59 27.18 4.66
CA GLY A 391 -21.17 26.89 4.75
C GLY A 391 -20.39 27.81 5.70
N ASN A 392 -20.97 28.92 6.15
CA ASN A 392 -20.25 29.91 6.94
C ASN A 392 -21.05 30.50 8.10
N ALA A 393 -22.29 30.93 7.88
CA ALA A 393 -23.04 31.75 8.83
C ALA A 393 -23.98 30.91 9.72
N PRO A 394 -23.62 30.61 10.98
CA PRO A 394 -24.50 29.89 11.89
C PRO A 394 -25.81 30.64 12.16
N THR A 395 -25.76 31.97 12.24
CA THR A 395 -26.94 32.83 12.45
C THR A 395 -27.96 32.71 11.31
N ALA A 396 -27.51 32.47 10.08
CA ALA A 396 -28.40 32.25 8.94
C ALA A 396 -29.12 30.90 9.03
N LEU A 397 -28.41 29.85 9.47
CA LEU A 397 -29.02 28.54 9.69
C LEU A 397 -30.04 28.57 10.84
N MET A 398 -29.73 29.27 11.93
CA MET A 398 -30.67 29.49 13.04
C MET A 398 -31.92 30.23 12.57
N GLU A 399 -31.77 31.26 11.73
CA GLU A 399 -32.90 32.00 11.16
C GLU A 399 -33.79 31.12 10.28
N LEU A 400 -33.21 30.25 9.45
CA LEU A 400 -34.00 29.28 8.69
C LEU A 400 -34.80 28.37 9.64
N CYS A 401 -34.18 27.85 10.70
CA CYS A 401 -34.85 27.00 11.69
C CYS A 401 -36.05 27.72 12.33
N ASP A 402 -35.89 29.00 12.68
CA ASP A 402 -36.97 29.81 13.23
C ASP A 402 -38.11 30.03 12.22
N LEU A 403 -37.79 30.23 10.94
CA LEU A 403 -38.78 30.38 9.88
C LEU A 403 -39.54 29.07 9.60
N ILE A 404 -38.87 27.92 9.66
CA ILE A 404 -39.51 26.59 9.56
C ILE A 404 -40.51 26.41 10.71
N ARG A 405 -40.10 26.71 11.95
CA ARG A 405 -40.97 26.61 13.13
C ARG A 405 -42.20 27.51 13.04
N LYS A 406 -42.07 28.67 12.39
CA LYS A 406 -43.16 29.63 12.16
C LYS A 406 -44.03 29.28 10.95
N GLY A 407 -43.79 28.14 10.28
CA GLY A 407 -44.51 27.72 9.09
C GLY A 407 -44.29 28.62 7.87
N LYS A 408 -43.19 29.39 7.85
CA LYS A 408 -42.86 30.30 6.75
C LYS A 408 -41.94 29.66 5.70
N ALA A 409 -41.22 28.60 6.08
CA ALA A 409 -40.32 27.87 5.21
C ALA A 409 -40.65 26.38 5.23
N HIS A 410 -40.59 25.73 4.06
CA HIS A 410 -40.75 24.28 3.90
C HIS A 410 -39.62 23.72 3.03
N PRO A 411 -38.35 23.81 3.47
CA PRO A 411 -37.20 23.40 2.66
C PRO A 411 -37.32 21.98 2.12
N ALA A 412 -36.92 21.77 0.86
CA ALA A 412 -36.76 20.43 0.33
C ALA A 412 -35.58 19.67 0.95
N GLY A 413 -34.65 20.39 1.59
CA GLY A 413 -33.53 19.83 2.34
C GLY A 413 -32.64 20.89 2.96
N ILE A 414 -31.75 20.46 3.86
CA ILE A 414 -30.78 21.33 4.54
C ILE A 414 -29.38 20.69 4.48
N ILE A 415 -28.39 21.45 4.01
CA ILE A 415 -26.97 21.12 4.18
C ILE A 415 -26.39 22.09 5.21
N ALA A 416 -26.09 21.57 6.40
CA ALA A 416 -25.61 22.33 7.55
C ALA A 416 -24.12 22.08 7.80
N ALA A 417 -23.27 22.89 7.18
CA ALA A 417 -21.82 22.86 7.37
C ALA A 417 -21.22 24.24 7.75
N PRO A 418 -21.85 25.09 8.60
CA PRO A 418 -21.20 26.31 9.05
C PRO A 418 -19.93 25.97 9.85
N VAL A 419 -18.88 26.77 9.67
CA VAL A 419 -17.60 26.67 10.38
C VAL A 419 -17.44 27.83 11.34
N GLY A 420 -16.76 27.59 12.46
CA GLY A 420 -16.42 28.65 13.42
C GLY A 420 -16.56 28.20 14.87
N PHE A 421 -16.55 29.17 15.78
CA PHE A 421 -16.40 28.91 17.21
C PHE A 421 -17.62 29.31 18.06
N VAL A 422 -18.44 30.24 17.57
CA VAL A 422 -19.58 30.80 18.32
C VAL A 422 -20.88 30.43 17.61
N HIS A 423 -21.83 29.85 18.34
CA HIS A 423 -23.15 29.39 17.86
C HIS A 423 -23.15 28.33 16.74
N VAL A 424 -21.99 27.77 16.37
CA VAL A 424 -21.87 26.83 15.24
C VAL A 424 -22.50 25.48 15.55
N GLN A 425 -22.17 24.88 16.69
CA GLN A 425 -22.70 23.58 17.07
C GLN A 425 -24.21 23.67 17.34
N GLU A 426 -24.62 24.73 18.03
CA GLU A 426 -26.01 25.02 18.35
C GLU A 426 -26.84 25.19 17.08
N SER A 427 -26.35 25.96 16.10
CA SER A 427 -27.05 26.15 14.82
C SER A 427 -27.28 24.84 14.06
N LYS A 428 -26.31 23.92 14.09
CA LYS A 428 -26.43 22.60 13.47
C LYS A 428 -27.43 21.71 14.22
N HIS A 429 -27.35 21.71 15.55
CA HIS A 429 -28.28 20.98 16.40
C HIS A 429 -29.73 21.43 16.23
N MET A 430 -29.97 22.74 16.03
CA MET A 430 -31.30 23.29 15.77
C MET A 430 -31.99 22.70 14.54
N THR A 431 -31.24 22.12 13.59
CA THR A 431 -31.82 21.47 12.41
C THR A 431 -32.37 20.08 12.70
N LYS A 432 -31.83 19.37 13.70
CA LYS A 432 -32.11 17.95 13.98
C LYS A 432 -33.59 17.66 14.27
N PRO A 433 -34.34 18.51 15.00
CA PRO A 433 -35.77 18.28 15.27
C PRO A 433 -36.67 18.21 14.03
N PHE A 434 -36.24 18.73 12.88
CA PHE A 434 -37.04 18.72 11.65
C PHE A 434 -36.92 17.37 10.92
N THR A 435 -37.49 16.31 11.49
CA THR A 435 -37.34 14.92 11.00
C THR A 435 -37.89 14.70 9.58
N ALA A 436 -38.88 15.48 9.15
CA ALA A 436 -39.47 15.38 7.80
C ALA A 436 -38.62 16.04 6.70
N ILE A 437 -37.59 16.81 7.06
CA ILE A 437 -36.72 17.50 6.11
C ILE A 437 -35.40 16.72 6.00
N PRO A 438 -34.98 16.25 4.82
CA PRO A 438 -33.70 15.57 4.64
C PRO A 438 -32.51 16.49 4.98
N LYS A 439 -31.56 15.99 5.78
CA LYS A 439 -30.40 16.76 6.23
C LYS A 439 -29.07 16.09 5.93
N ILE A 440 -28.08 16.91 5.62
CA ILE A 440 -26.66 16.58 5.67
C ILE A 440 -25.99 17.57 6.62
N ILE A 441 -25.39 17.08 7.71
CA ILE A 441 -24.83 17.90 8.78
C ILE A 441 -23.36 17.54 8.95
N VAL A 442 -22.49 18.55 9.03
CA VAL A 442 -21.11 18.35 9.49
C VAL A 442 -21.07 18.72 10.95
N GLU A 443 -21.08 17.75 11.84
CA GLU A 443 -21.12 17.93 13.30
C GLU A 443 -19.91 18.71 13.84
N GLY A 444 -20.03 19.18 15.09
CA GLY A 444 -18.98 19.94 15.75
C GLY A 444 -18.76 21.33 15.14
N ARG A 445 -17.52 21.82 15.18
CA ARG A 445 -17.15 23.18 14.74
C ARG A 445 -16.57 23.25 13.32
N LYS A 446 -16.21 22.10 12.75
CA LYS A 446 -15.71 22.00 11.37
C LYS A 446 -16.85 22.20 10.37
N GLY A 447 -16.49 22.60 9.17
CA GLY A 447 -17.44 23.02 8.14
C GLY A 447 -16.71 23.83 7.08
N GLY A 448 -17.44 24.68 6.38
CA GLY A 448 -16.87 25.63 5.43
C GLY A 448 -17.67 25.70 4.15
N SER A 449 -17.50 26.80 3.42
CA SER A 449 -18.14 27.00 2.11
C SER A 449 -17.71 25.96 1.08
N ASN A 450 -16.43 25.54 1.11
CA ASN A 450 -15.90 24.48 0.26
C ASN A 450 -16.57 23.13 0.55
N LEU A 451 -16.74 22.77 1.82
CA LEU A 451 -17.37 21.52 2.24
C LEU A 451 -18.86 21.53 1.93
N ALA A 452 -19.57 22.63 2.23
CA ALA A 452 -20.98 22.79 1.89
C ALA A 452 -21.23 22.66 0.38
N ALA A 453 -20.43 23.34 -0.45
CA ALA A 453 -20.50 23.24 -1.90
C ALA A 453 -20.18 21.82 -2.40
N THR A 454 -19.20 21.15 -1.79
CA THR A 454 -18.84 19.78 -2.13
C THR A 454 -19.97 18.80 -1.82
N LEU A 455 -20.66 18.95 -0.69
CA LEU A 455 -21.82 18.12 -0.34
C LEU A 455 -22.99 18.34 -1.31
N VAL A 456 -23.21 19.58 -1.77
CA VAL A 456 -24.14 19.84 -2.90
C VAL A 456 -23.68 19.10 -4.15
N ASN A 457 -22.41 19.20 -4.52
CA ASN A 457 -21.88 18.51 -5.71
C ASN A 457 -22.04 16.99 -5.60
N ALA A 458 -21.86 16.40 -4.41
CA ALA A 458 -22.10 14.99 -4.15
C ALA A 458 -23.57 14.62 -4.44
N VAL A 459 -24.53 15.43 -3.97
CA VAL A 459 -25.95 15.27 -4.33
C VAL A 459 -26.14 15.34 -5.85
N LEU A 460 -25.61 16.37 -6.52
CA LEU A 460 -25.80 16.59 -7.97
C LEU A 460 -25.22 15.50 -8.88
N CYS A 461 -24.32 14.65 -8.37
CA CYS A 461 -23.73 13.52 -9.10
C CYS A 461 -23.98 12.17 -8.43
N TYR A 462 -25.04 12.04 -7.61
CA TYR A 462 -25.32 10.80 -6.89
C TYR A 462 -25.48 9.57 -7.81
N ASN A 463 -25.96 9.75 -9.05
CA ASN A 463 -26.05 8.66 -10.04
C ASN A 463 -24.70 8.05 -10.43
N ASP A 464 -23.58 8.68 -10.07
CA ASP A 464 -22.24 8.15 -10.33
C ASP A 464 -21.67 7.37 -9.11
N ALA A 465 -22.43 7.30 -8.01
CA ALA A 465 -22.00 6.68 -6.75
C ALA A 465 -21.75 5.18 -6.89
N GLU A 466 -22.66 4.43 -7.54
CA GLU A 466 -22.53 2.97 -7.71
C GLU A 466 -21.23 2.56 -8.42
N GLN A 467 -20.83 3.36 -9.41
CA GLN A 467 -19.62 3.11 -10.20
C GLN A 467 -18.38 3.76 -9.59
N LEU A 468 -18.55 4.54 -8.53
CA LEU A 468 -17.51 5.33 -7.88
C LEU A 468 -16.75 6.20 -8.91
N ARG A 469 -17.53 6.86 -9.78
CA ARG A 469 -17.04 7.66 -10.92
C ARG A 469 -17.30 9.16 -10.74
N PRO A 470 -16.64 9.82 -9.75
CA PRO A 470 -16.84 11.25 -9.56
C PRO A 470 -16.32 12.05 -10.76
N GLY A 471 -16.68 13.32 -10.79
CA GLY A 471 -15.98 14.30 -11.61
C GLY A 471 -16.40 14.40 -13.08
N ARG A 472 -17.62 14.00 -13.44
CA ARG A 472 -18.17 14.13 -14.81
C ARG A 472 -18.30 15.59 -15.29
N ASP A 473 -18.46 16.54 -14.36
CA ASP A 473 -18.69 17.96 -14.65
C ASP A 473 -17.54 18.86 -14.14
N VAL A 474 -16.29 18.36 -14.21
CA VAL A 474 -15.06 19.03 -13.73
C VAL A 474 -14.35 19.76 -14.86
#